data_AF-A0A845F605-F1
#
_entry.id   AF-A0A845F605-F1
#
_cell.length_a   1.000
_cell.length_b   1.000
_cell.length_c   1.000
_cell.angle_alpha   90.00
_cell.angle_beta   90.00
_cell.angle_gamma   90.00
#
_symmetry.space_group_name_H-M   'P 1'
#
loop_
_entity.id
_entity.type
_entity.pdbx_description
1 polymer ?
#
loop_
_entity_poly.entity_id
_entity_poly.type
_entity_poly.pdbx_seq_one_letter_code
_entity_poly.pdbx_strand_id
1 'polypeptide(L)'
;MFKWLKKKKKKSMTMMTVLSLFILGACTVGPGGVEAKSWKHELKQAEDLKYSEEVTEGLYKQLRKEAEGPLPFSDALVKIQSLSKVEAMDLYLDGNNKKVRPSEIRAIVDGVFGIDLEAVSELGVGKQTGTYSDDVFQRVRKALSEEVSDEAIIDMAKVEVMDLYWETYDGRMAGEEMRTMINAIFGINLSGISGLEGTGVALFSKNQWISRYEHDLFVVHTGADDVDVWIYPTDYYKNQTGMEEIPQELETSLTALGFGYSEEKDALYYANPKGESVPDNFKGKTMGTVIGFIKMNDEDFR
;
A
#
# COMPACT_ATOMS: atom_id res chain seq x y z
N MET A 1 35.19 54.08 50.47
CA MET A 1 36.51 54.76 50.37
C MET A 1 37.56 53.67 50.15
N PHE A 2 38.28 53.75 49.01
CA PHE A 2 39.52 53.03 48.62
C PHE A 2 39.47 51.50 48.43
N LYS A 3 39.59 51.00 47.18
CA LYS A 3 40.83 50.71 46.39
C LYS A 3 41.67 49.61 47.07
N TRP A 4 42.15 48.54 46.41
CA TRP A 4 42.84 48.54 45.13
C TRP A 4 43.13 47.12 44.64
N LEU A 5 43.28 46.98 43.32
CA LEU A 5 43.71 45.82 42.55
C LEU A 5 45.08 45.25 42.97
N LYS A 6 45.27 43.94 42.77
CA LYS A 6 46.56 43.39 42.28
C LYS A 6 46.34 42.34 41.19
N LYS A 7 46.72 42.73 39.97
CA LYS A 7 47.07 41.84 38.84
C LYS A 7 48.30 41.00 39.20
N LYS A 8 48.30 39.71 38.84
CA LYS A 8 49.50 39.01 38.33
C LYS A 8 49.15 38.20 37.09
N LYS A 9 50.02 38.30 36.09
CA LYS A 9 49.92 37.74 34.73
C LYS A 9 50.39 36.28 34.68
N LYS A 10 49.79 35.55 33.72
CA LYS A 10 50.30 34.49 32.83
C LYS A 10 51.21 33.40 33.42
N LYS A 11 50.75 32.15 33.29
CA LYS A 11 51.42 31.14 32.46
C LYS A 11 50.40 30.35 31.65
N SER A 12 50.67 30.30 30.36
CA SER A 12 50.05 29.43 29.35
C SER A 12 50.43 27.98 29.66
N MET A 13 49.47 27.07 29.66
CA MET A 13 49.75 25.64 29.56
C MET A 13 48.71 25.02 28.64
N THR A 14 49.16 24.84 27.40
CA THR A 14 48.53 24.12 26.31
C THR A 14 48.37 22.66 26.75
N MET A 15 47.15 22.16 26.95
CA MET A 15 46.91 20.71 26.96
C MET A 15 46.80 20.25 25.50
N MET A 16 47.90 19.71 25.00
CA MET A 16 47.95 18.86 23.82
C MET A 16 47.23 17.55 24.19
N THR A 17 46.01 17.36 23.70
CA THR A 17 45.41 16.03 23.65
C THR A 17 46.05 15.30 22.48
N VAL A 18 46.88 14.31 22.79
CA VAL A 18 47.54 13.43 21.85
C VAL A 18 46.47 12.59 21.14
N LEU A 19 46.19 12.91 19.88
CA LEU A 19 45.43 12.04 18.98
C LEU A 19 46.40 10.95 18.50
N SER A 20 46.40 9.80 19.17
CA SER A 20 47.18 8.64 18.75
C SER A 20 46.59 8.06 17.46
N LEU A 21 47.32 8.28 16.37
CA LEU A 21 47.22 7.55 15.10
C LEU A 21 47.45 6.05 15.36
N PHE A 22 46.38 5.27 15.31
CA PHE A 22 46.50 3.84 15.02
C PHE A 22 46.50 3.65 13.50
N ILE A 23 47.70 3.53 12.94
CA ILE A 23 47.89 2.86 11.65
C ILE A 23 47.90 1.37 11.95
N LEU A 24 46.82 0.67 11.60
CA LEU A 24 46.77 -0.79 11.60
C LEU A 24 46.06 -1.27 10.33
N GLY A 25 46.89 -1.79 9.42
CA GLY A 25 46.59 -2.95 8.59
C GLY A 25 45.46 -2.83 7.59
N ALA A 26 45.84 -2.60 6.33
CA ALA A 26 45.01 -2.91 5.17
C ALA A 26 44.67 -4.42 5.18
N CYS A 27 43.49 -4.76 5.71
CA CYS A 27 42.78 -5.97 5.31
C CYS A 27 41.84 -5.54 4.19
N THR A 28 42.14 -5.95 2.96
CA THR A 28 41.23 -5.87 1.82
C THR A 28 40.04 -6.78 2.11
N VAL A 29 39.07 -6.27 2.85
CA VAL A 29 37.71 -6.81 2.89
C VAL A 29 37.08 -6.37 1.58
N GLY A 30 36.72 -7.32 0.70
CA GLY A 30 36.07 -6.99 -0.56
C GLY A 30 34.84 -6.10 -0.34
N PRO A 31 34.52 -5.19 -1.28
CA PRO A 31 33.49 -4.16 -1.11
C PRO A 31 32.10 -4.72 -0.73
N GLY A 32 31.82 -5.99 -1.03
CA GLY A 32 30.52 -6.61 -0.71
C GLY A 32 30.22 -6.81 0.78
N GLY A 33 31.23 -6.85 1.68
CA GLY A 33 31.01 -7.21 3.09
C GLY A 33 30.70 -6.04 4.04
N VAL A 34 31.28 -4.86 3.77
CA VAL A 34 31.09 -3.64 4.58
C VAL A 34 29.79 -2.95 4.19
N GLU A 35 29.50 -2.90 2.89
CA GLU A 35 28.32 -2.26 2.34
C GLU A 35 27.03 -3.03 2.72
N ALA A 36 27.06 -4.37 2.70
CA ALA A 36 25.90 -5.21 3.06
C ALA A 36 25.44 -5.07 4.51
N LYS A 37 26.33 -4.65 5.42
CA LYS A 37 25.99 -4.38 6.83
C LYS A 37 25.50 -2.94 7.06
N SER A 38 25.86 -1.99 6.20
CA SER A 38 25.48 -0.58 6.36
C SER A 38 24.00 -0.34 6.05
N TRP A 39 23.56 -0.68 4.83
CA TRP A 39 22.19 -0.34 4.41
C TRP A 39 21.12 -1.11 5.18
N LYS A 40 21.40 -2.32 5.66
CA LYS A 40 20.46 -3.09 6.50
C LYS A 40 20.23 -2.43 7.85
N HIS A 41 21.25 -1.79 8.40
CA HIS A 41 21.12 -1.02 9.63
C HIS A 41 20.35 0.27 9.36
N GLU A 42 20.62 0.94 8.25
CA GLU A 42 19.86 2.13 7.82
C GLU A 42 18.38 1.82 7.58
N LEU A 43 18.05 0.71 6.92
CA LEU A 43 16.67 0.25 6.73
C LEU A 43 15.94 0.04 8.07
N LYS A 44 16.60 -0.57 9.05
CA LYS A 44 16.01 -0.80 10.38
C LYS A 44 15.84 0.46 11.22
N GLN A 45 16.55 1.52 10.87
CA GLN A 45 16.44 2.83 11.53
C GLN A 45 15.55 3.79 10.76
N ALA A 46 15.14 3.44 9.54
CA ALA A 46 14.25 4.27 8.75
C ALA A 46 12.87 4.29 9.42
N GLU A 47 12.44 5.48 9.80
CA GLU A 47 11.07 5.75 10.22
C GLU A 47 10.21 6.02 8.98
N ASP A 48 8.91 5.77 9.07
CA ASP A 48 7.92 6.12 8.04
C ASP A 48 8.19 5.52 6.65
N LEU A 49 8.55 4.23 6.60
CA LEU A 49 8.63 3.51 5.35
C LEU A 49 7.26 3.44 4.68
N LYS A 50 7.20 3.88 3.41
CA LYS A 50 5.98 3.81 2.57
C LYS A 50 5.50 2.37 2.36
N TYR A 51 6.43 1.42 2.31
CA TYR A 51 6.17 0.00 2.11
C TYR A 51 6.80 -0.80 3.25
N SER A 52 6.40 -2.06 3.42
CA SER A 52 7.01 -2.94 4.42
C SER A 52 8.54 -3.03 4.30
N GLU A 53 9.22 -3.37 5.40
CA GLU A 53 10.68 -3.54 5.44
C GLU A 53 11.15 -4.53 4.36
N GLU A 54 10.43 -5.65 4.19
CA GLU A 54 10.75 -6.68 3.20
C GLU A 54 10.61 -6.19 1.76
N VAL A 55 9.53 -5.47 1.45
CA VAL A 55 9.33 -4.87 0.13
C VAL A 55 10.41 -3.82 -0.15
N THR A 56 10.70 -2.95 0.81
CA THR A 56 11.73 -1.92 0.69
C THR A 56 13.12 -2.54 0.47
N GLU A 57 13.46 -3.61 1.19
CA GLU A 57 14.69 -4.39 0.98
C GLU A 57 14.76 -4.97 -0.45
N GLY A 58 13.66 -5.55 -0.95
CA GLY A 58 13.60 -6.13 -2.30
C GLY A 58 13.75 -5.08 -3.40
N LEU A 59 13.05 -3.95 -3.27
CA LEU A 59 13.15 -2.82 -4.20
C LEU A 59 14.55 -2.23 -4.21
N TYR A 60 15.18 -2.05 -3.04
CA TYR A 60 16.55 -1.57 -2.95
C TYR A 60 17.52 -2.50 -3.70
N LYS A 61 17.42 -3.81 -3.48
CA LYS A 61 18.23 -4.80 -4.19
C LYS A 61 18.02 -4.71 -5.70
N GLN A 62 16.80 -4.46 -6.16
CA GLN A 62 16.52 -4.35 -7.58
C GLN A 62 17.11 -3.09 -8.18
N LEU A 63 16.87 -1.93 -7.58
CA LEU A 63 17.44 -0.66 -8.00
C LEU A 63 18.98 -0.72 -8.05
N ARG A 64 19.59 -1.42 -7.10
CA ARG A 64 21.05 -1.62 -7.06
C ARG A 64 21.57 -2.49 -8.19
N LYS A 65 20.80 -3.46 -8.69
CA LYS A 65 21.21 -4.27 -9.87
C LYS A 65 21.16 -3.45 -11.16
N GLU A 66 20.24 -2.50 -11.25
CA GLU A 66 20.03 -1.65 -12.43
C GLU A 66 20.97 -0.43 -12.47
N ALA A 67 21.49 -0.01 -11.32
CA ALA A 67 22.34 1.16 -11.21
C ALA A 67 23.70 0.96 -11.89
N GLU A 68 24.10 1.91 -12.75
CA GLU A 68 25.45 2.01 -13.32
C GLU A 68 26.43 2.61 -12.29
N GLY A 69 26.59 1.96 -11.14
CA GLY A 69 27.50 2.40 -10.09
C GLY A 69 26.97 2.23 -8.66
N PRO A 70 27.67 2.78 -7.65
CA PRO A 70 27.22 2.75 -6.27
C PRO A 70 25.87 3.48 -6.12
N LEU A 71 24.92 2.84 -5.46
CA LEU A 71 23.63 3.44 -5.09
C LEU A 71 23.51 3.46 -3.56
N PRO A 72 23.74 4.63 -2.92
CA PRO A 72 23.49 4.80 -1.49
C PRO A 72 22.04 4.46 -1.14
N PHE A 73 21.83 3.89 0.06
CA PHE A 73 20.49 3.49 0.48
C PHE A 73 19.55 4.69 0.64
N SER A 74 20.05 5.83 1.13
CA SER A 74 19.31 7.09 1.20
C SER A 74 18.71 7.50 -0.16
N ASP A 75 19.51 7.42 -1.22
CA ASP A 75 19.12 7.86 -2.56
C ASP A 75 18.11 6.88 -3.17
N ALA A 76 18.32 5.58 -2.93
CA ALA A 76 17.36 4.55 -3.30
C ALA A 76 16.03 4.70 -2.55
N LEU A 77 16.06 5.06 -1.27
CA LEU A 77 14.87 5.22 -0.45
C LEU A 77 13.99 6.36 -0.97
N VAL A 78 14.58 7.49 -1.36
CA VAL A 78 13.84 8.59 -2.02
C VAL A 78 13.18 8.09 -3.31
N LYS A 79 13.90 7.32 -4.13
CA LYS A 79 13.33 6.74 -5.35
C LYS A 79 12.17 5.78 -5.02
N ILE A 80 12.34 4.90 -4.04
CA ILE A 80 11.31 3.94 -3.60
C ILE A 80 10.05 4.67 -3.12
N GLN A 81 10.19 5.72 -2.31
CA GLN A 81 9.06 6.50 -1.80
C GLN A 81 8.28 7.21 -2.92
N SER A 82 8.96 7.55 -4.02
CA SER A 82 8.33 8.17 -5.19
C SER A 82 7.55 7.19 -6.08
N LEU A 83 7.78 5.88 -5.97
CA LEU A 83 7.05 4.88 -6.74
C LEU A 83 5.59 4.85 -6.26
N SER A 84 4.65 4.75 -7.19
CA SER A 84 3.28 4.32 -6.88
C SER A 84 3.28 2.86 -6.42
N LYS A 85 2.18 2.42 -5.78
CA LYS A 85 2.03 1.04 -5.33
C LYS A 85 2.15 0.03 -6.49
N VAL A 86 1.57 0.34 -7.65
CA VAL A 86 1.70 -0.53 -8.84
C VAL A 86 3.12 -0.60 -9.36
N GLU A 87 3.84 0.53 -9.43
CA GLU A 87 5.23 0.56 -9.88
C GLU A 87 6.16 -0.18 -8.90
N ALA A 88 5.92 -0.05 -7.59
CA ALA A 88 6.65 -0.78 -6.58
C ALA A 88 6.42 -2.29 -6.70
N MET A 89 5.17 -2.74 -6.85
CA MET A 89 4.86 -4.15 -7.06
C MET A 89 5.52 -4.68 -8.34
N ASP A 90 5.39 -3.97 -9.47
CA ASP A 90 6.00 -4.37 -10.75
C ASP A 90 7.51 -4.47 -10.65
N LEU A 91 8.17 -3.43 -10.13
CA LEU A 91 9.62 -3.40 -9.99
C LEU A 91 10.14 -4.53 -9.08
N TYR A 92 9.43 -4.82 -7.99
CA TYR A 92 9.79 -5.93 -7.10
C TYR A 92 9.71 -7.28 -7.83
N LEU A 93 8.64 -7.50 -8.60
CA LEU A 93 8.36 -8.76 -9.28
C LEU A 93 9.28 -8.98 -10.49
N ASP A 94 9.52 -7.94 -11.30
CA ASP A 94 10.41 -7.98 -12.47
C ASP A 94 11.87 -8.24 -12.06
N GLY A 95 12.27 -7.69 -10.90
CA GLY A 95 13.59 -7.92 -10.31
C GLY A 95 13.88 -9.36 -9.85
N ASN A 96 12.79 -10.13 -9.73
CA ASN A 96 12.69 -11.56 -9.57
C ASN A 96 13.79 -12.38 -10.26
N ASN A 97 13.71 -12.48 -11.60
CA ASN A 97 14.28 -13.53 -12.48
C ASN A 97 14.18 -14.99 -11.97
N LYS A 98 13.60 -15.18 -10.79
CA LYS A 98 13.31 -16.42 -10.07
C LYS A 98 11.82 -16.63 -10.16
N LYS A 99 11.43 -17.90 -10.18
CA LYS A 99 10.02 -18.29 -10.04
C LYS A 99 9.52 -17.74 -8.71
N VAL A 100 8.66 -16.74 -8.76
CA VAL A 100 7.99 -16.19 -7.57
C VAL A 100 7.02 -17.24 -7.08
N ARG A 101 6.98 -17.50 -5.78
CA ARG A 101 5.99 -18.42 -5.21
C ARG A 101 4.68 -17.68 -4.98
N PRO A 102 3.51 -18.33 -5.10
CA PRO A 102 2.23 -17.67 -4.82
C PRO A 102 2.15 -17.00 -3.44
N SER A 103 2.76 -17.61 -2.42
CA SER A 103 2.87 -17.03 -1.07
C SER A 103 3.67 -15.72 -1.05
N GLU A 104 4.69 -15.59 -1.89
CA GLU A 104 5.47 -14.35 -2.02
C GLU A 104 4.63 -13.27 -2.70
N ILE A 105 3.80 -13.62 -3.69
CA ILE A 105 2.87 -12.68 -4.31
C ILE A 105 1.90 -12.12 -3.27
N ARG A 106 1.33 -12.98 -2.41
CA ARG A 106 0.44 -12.54 -1.32
C ARG A 106 1.16 -11.62 -0.33
N ALA A 107 2.37 -11.98 0.09
CA ALA A 107 3.18 -11.14 0.98
C ALA A 107 3.55 -9.78 0.37
N ILE A 108 3.79 -9.72 -0.94
CA ILE A 108 4.05 -8.44 -1.64
C ILE A 108 2.79 -7.58 -1.69
N VAL A 109 1.62 -8.18 -1.95
CA VAL A 109 0.35 -7.45 -1.94
C VAL A 109 0.10 -6.84 -0.55
N ASP A 110 0.31 -7.61 0.52
CA ASP A 110 0.23 -7.07 1.88
C ASP A 110 1.29 -5.98 2.12
N GLY A 111 2.56 -6.25 1.78
CA GLY A 111 3.66 -5.32 2.03
C GLY A 111 3.62 -4.02 1.23
N VAL A 112 2.92 -3.97 0.09
CA VAL A 112 2.75 -2.79 -0.78
C VAL A 112 1.40 -2.12 -0.56
N PHE A 113 0.33 -2.90 -0.51
CA PHE A 113 -1.03 -2.40 -0.46
C PHE A 113 -1.61 -2.36 0.95
N GLY A 114 -1.07 -3.14 1.89
CA GLY A 114 -1.65 -3.37 3.22
C GLY A 114 -2.86 -4.29 3.17
N ILE A 115 -2.95 -5.14 2.13
CA ILE A 115 -4.10 -6.02 1.89
C ILE A 115 -3.69 -7.47 2.12
N ASP A 116 -4.33 -8.10 3.08
CA ASP A 116 -4.14 -9.52 3.38
C ASP A 116 -5.08 -10.37 2.52
N LEU A 117 -4.53 -10.96 1.46
CA LEU A 117 -5.28 -11.84 0.55
C LEU A 117 -5.69 -13.17 1.19
N GLU A 118 -4.98 -13.63 2.21
CA GLU A 118 -5.36 -14.85 2.95
C GLU A 118 -6.61 -14.55 3.78
N ALA A 119 -6.63 -13.42 4.50
CA ALA A 119 -7.82 -12.97 5.22
C ALA A 119 -9.03 -12.74 4.29
N VAL A 120 -8.83 -12.16 3.10
CA VAL A 120 -9.90 -12.02 2.10
C VAL A 120 -10.47 -13.39 1.71
N SER A 121 -9.61 -14.38 1.50
CA SER A 121 -10.01 -15.75 1.15
C SER A 121 -10.74 -16.45 2.30
N GLU A 122 -10.23 -16.37 3.53
CA GLU A 122 -10.80 -17.02 4.71
C GLU A 122 -12.19 -16.48 5.07
N LEU A 123 -12.38 -15.18 4.92
CA LEU A 123 -13.67 -14.53 5.17
C LEU A 123 -14.69 -14.76 4.05
N GLY A 124 -14.28 -15.35 2.92
CA GLY A 124 -15.14 -15.54 1.75
C GLY A 124 -15.61 -14.23 1.11
N VAL A 125 -14.92 -13.12 1.41
CA VAL A 125 -15.28 -11.79 0.90
C VAL A 125 -14.59 -11.52 -0.42
N GLY A 126 -15.18 -10.66 -1.25
CA GLY A 126 -14.62 -10.31 -2.57
C GLY A 126 -15.30 -11.02 -3.73
N LYS A 127 -15.80 -10.20 -4.66
CA LYS A 127 -16.71 -10.53 -5.79
C LYS A 127 -17.83 -11.52 -5.45
N GLN A 128 -19.00 -10.97 -5.12
CA GLN A 128 -20.27 -11.69 -4.98
C GLN A 128 -21.01 -11.94 -6.31
N THR A 129 -20.44 -11.60 -7.48
CA THR A 129 -21.15 -11.78 -8.76
C THR A 129 -21.31 -13.25 -9.19
N GLY A 130 -21.17 -14.19 -8.27
CA GLY A 130 -21.56 -15.59 -8.44
C GLY A 130 -20.54 -16.48 -9.12
N THR A 131 -19.58 -15.93 -9.87
CA THR A 131 -18.60 -16.75 -10.60
C THR A 131 -17.29 -16.01 -10.85
N TYR A 132 -16.23 -16.79 -11.10
CA TYR A 132 -15.03 -16.29 -11.75
C TYR A 132 -15.28 -16.00 -13.24
N SER A 133 -14.31 -15.36 -13.91
CA SER A 133 -14.34 -15.24 -15.38
C SER A 133 -14.00 -16.57 -16.04
N ASP A 134 -14.40 -16.74 -17.30
CA ASP A 134 -14.05 -17.91 -18.11
C ASP A 134 -12.53 -18.18 -18.15
N ASP A 135 -11.71 -17.13 -18.18
CA ASP A 135 -10.25 -17.24 -18.16
C ASP A 135 -9.73 -17.90 -16.87
N VAL A 136 -10.26 -17.50 -15.70
CA VAL A 136 -9.90 -18.11 -14.41
C VAL A 136 -10.30 -19.58 -14.40
N PHE A 137 -11.54 -19.89 -14.79
CA PHE A 137 -12.01 -21.28 -14.82
C PHE A 137 -11.18 -22.15 -15.76
N GLN A 138 -10.86 -21.67 -16.96
CA GLN A 138 -10.06 -22.41 -17.94
C GLN A 138 -8.66 -22.72 -17.41
N ARG A 139 -8.03 -21.78 -16.70
CA ARG A 139 -6.68 -21.96 -16.15
C ARG A 139 -6.66 -22.92 -14.99
N VAL A 140 -7.59 -22.78 -14.05
CA VAL A 140 -7.71 -23.69 -12.91
C VAL A 140 -7.95 -25.13 -13.38
N ARG A 141 -8.86 -25.34 -14.34
CA ARG A 141 -9.09 -26.66 -14.96
C ARG A 141 -7.85 -27.22 -15.63
N LYS A 142 -7.09 -26.38 -16.34
CA LYS A 142 -5.85 -26.79 -17.00
C LYS A 142 -4.81 -27.29 -15.99
N ALA A 143 -4.75 -26.71 -14.79
CA ALA A 143 -3.85 -27.15 -13.73
C ALA A 143 -4.31 -28.47 -13.09
N LEU A 144 -5.60 -28.62 -12.82
CA LEU A 144 -6.16 -29.76 -12.06
C LEU A 144 -6.12 -31.11 -12.79
N SER A 145 -5.81 -31.15 -14.10
CA SER A 145 -5.69 -32.39 -14.91
C SER A 145 -6.94 -33.30 -14.95
N GLU A 146 -8.02 -32.93 -14.26
CA GLU A 146 -9.30 -33.63 -14.16
C GLU A 146 -10.46 -32.72 -14.60
N GLU A 147 -11.59 -33.31 -15.01
CA GLU A 147 -12.80 -32.54 -15.27
C GLU A 147 -13.41 -32.06 -13.96
N VAL A 148 -13.23 -30.77 -13.68
CA VAL A 148 -13.79 -30.09 -12.51
C VAL A 148 -14.88 -29.11 -12.95
N SER A 149 -16.04 -29.18 -12.30
CA SER A 149 -17.19 -28.29 -12.51
C SER A 149 -16.90 -26.87 -12.00
N ASP A 150 -17.58 -25.86 -12.56
CA ASP A 150 -17.39 -24.47 -12.13
C ASP A 150 -17.79 -24.29 -10.65
N GLU A 151 -18.82 -25.01 -10.18
CA GLU A 151 -19.27 -25.00 -8.78
C GLU A 151 -18.17 -25.46 -7.82
N ALA A 152 -17.44 -26.51 -8.20
CA ALA A 152 -16.35 -27.04 -7.38
C ALA A 152 -15.16 -26.07 -7.32
N ILE A 153 -14.92 -25.28 -8.38
CA ILE A 153 -13.90 -24.23 -8.38
C ILE A 153 -14.35 -23.03 -7.54
N ILE A 154 -15.63 -22.68 -7.57
CA ILE A 154 -16.21 -21.60 -6.75
C ILE A 154 -16.11 -21.93 -5.25
N ASP A 155 -16.28 -23.20 -4.88
CA ASP A 155 -16.19 -23.65 -3.49
C ASP A 155 -14.75 -23.75 -2.96
N MET A 156 -13.73 -23.64 -3.83
CA MET A 156 -12.33 -23.61 -3.40
C MET A 156 -11.99 -22.30 -2.68
N ALA A 157 -10.99 -22.36 -1.80
CA ALA A 157 -10.42 -21.15 -1.24
C ALA A 157 -9.83 -20.28 -2.36
N LYS A 158 -10.04 -18.95 -2.32
CA LYS A 158 -9.49 -18.03 -3.34
C LYS A 158 -7.97 -18.13 -3.47
N VAL A 159 -7.27 -18.41 -2.37
CA VAL A 159 -5.81 -18.67 -2.40
C VAL A 159 -5.46 -19.96 -3.15
N GLU A 160 -6.27 -21.01 -3.05
CA GLU A 160 -6.09 -22.25 -3.81
C GLU A 160 -6.34 -22.01 -5.31
N VAL A 161 -7.41 -21.26 -5.64
CA VAL A 161 -7.69 -20.83 -7.01
C VAL A 161 -6.53 -20.02 -7.60
N MET A 162 -5.94 -19.11 -6.81
CA MET A 162 -4.76 -18.34 -7.20
C MET A 162 -3.53 -19.23 -7.44
N ASP A 163 -3.27 -20.18 -6.55
CA ASP A 163 -2.14 -21.10 -6.67
C ASP A 163 -2.27 -21.95 -7.94
N LEU A 164 -3.46 -22.50 -8.22
CA LEU A 164 -3.75 -23.25 -9.45
C LEU A 164 -3.69 -22.39 -10.71
N TYR A 165 -4.20 -21.15 -10.66
CA TYR A 165 -4.08 -20.20 -11.77
C TYR A 165 -2.60 -19.94 -12.10
N TRP A 166 -1.79 -19.72 -11.06
CA TRP A 166 -0.35 -19.46 -11.17
C TRP A 166 0.44 -20.61 -11.79
N GLU A 167 0.07 -21.87 -11.49
CA GLU A 167 0.73 -23.06 -12.05
C GLU A 167 0.74 -23.07 -13.58
N THR A 168 -0.27 -22.47 -14.22
CA THR A 168 -0.37 -22.42 -15.68
C THR A 168 0.70 -21.55 -16.37
N TYR A 169 1.46 -20.77 -15.58
CA TYR A 169 2.47 -19.83 -16.05
C TYR A 169 3.92 -20.30 -15.81
N ASP A 170 4.13 -21.55 -15.37
CA ASP A 170 5.45 -22.12 -15.07
C ASP A 170 6.29 -21.27 -14.07
N GLY A 171 5.62 -20.44 -13.28
CA GLY A 171 6.24 -19.50 -12.35
C GLY A 171 6.77 -18.21 -12.96
N ARG A 172 6.31 -17.82 -14.16
CA ARG A 172 6.72 -16.59 -14.86
C ARG A 172 5.50 -15.82 -15.36
N MET A 173 5.28 -14.65 -14.80
CA MET A 173 4.18 -13.75 -15.16
C MET A 173 4.68 -12.32 -14.97
N ALA A 174 4.28 -11.39 -15.84
CA ALA A 174 4.60 -9.97 -15.65
C ALA A 174 3.80 -9.41 -14.45
N GLY A 175 4.30 -8.37 -13.78
CA GLY A 175 3.60 -7.79 -12.63
C GLY A 175 2.19 -7.27 -12.95
N GLU A 176 1.96 -6.73 -14.15
CA GLU A 176 0.63 -6.34 -14.64
C GLU A 176 -0.33 -7.54 -14.76
N GLU A 177 0.15 -8.66 -15.29
CA GLU A 177 -0.64 -9.90 -15.39
C GLU A 177 -0.95 -10.45 -13.99
N MET A 178 0.00 -10.36 -13.04
CA MET A 178 -0.23 -10.76 -11.64
C MET A 178 -1.32 -9.92 -10.99
N ARG A 179 -1.29 -8.60 -11.18
CA ARG A 179 -2.39 -7.73 -10.72
C ARG A 179 -3.73 -8.13 -11.34
N THR A 180 -3.75 -8.44 -12.62
CA THR A 180 -4.97 -8.85 -13.32
C THR A 180 -5.54 -10.14 -12.74
N MET A 181 -4.69 -11.13 -12.47
CA MET A 181 -5.05 -12.38 -11.80
C MET A 181 -5.63 -12.09 -10.40
N ILE A 182 -4.93 -11.30 -9.57
CA ILE A 182 -5.38 -10.96 -8.21
C ILE A 182 -6.74 -10.25 -8.26
N ASN A 183 -6.88 -9.25 -9.13
CA ASN A 183 -8.13 -8.52 -9.29
C ASN A 183 -9.29 -9.44 -9.70
N ALA A 184 -9.04 -10.39 -10.60
CA ALA A 184 -10.05 -11.32 -11.08
C ALA A 184 -10.52 -12.31 -10.00
N ILE A 185 -9.60 -12.81 -9.16
CA ILE A 185 -9.88 -13.86 -8.16
C ILE A 185 -10.45 -13.24 -6.86
N PHE A 186 -9.85 -12.15 -6.41
CA PHE A 186 -10.20 -11.52 -5.12
C PHE A 186 -11.22 -10.39 -5.26
N GLY A 187 -11.52 -9.96 -6.50
CA GLY A 187 -12.45 -8.84 -6.73
C GLY A 187 -11.90 -7.51 -6.22
N ILE A 188 -10.57 -7.36 -6.22
CA ILE A 188 -9.85 -6.17 -5.79
C ILE A 188 -9.47 -5.37 -7.04
N ASN A 189 -9.29 -4.06 -6.92
CA ASN A 189 -8.78 -3.22 -8.01
C ASN A 189 -7.46 -2.56 -7.59
N LEU A 190 -6.36 -3.31 -7.64
CA LEU A 190 -5.05 -2.83 -7.17
C LEU A 190 -4.61 -1.53 -7.86
N SER A 191 -4.86 -1.39 -9.17
CA SER A 191 -4.56 -0.17 -9.91
C SER A 191 -5.41 1.02 -9.44
N GLY A 192 -6.70 0.80 -9.22
CA GLY A 192 -7.60 1.81 -8.67
C GLY A 192 -7.20 2.23 -7.25
N ILE A 193 -6.82 1.28 -6.40
CA ILE A 193 -6.36 1.51 -5.03
C ILE A 193 -5.06 2.31 -5.03
N SER A 194 -4.10 1.97 -5.90
CA SER A 194 -2.88 2.77 -6.06
C SER A 194 -3.17 4.22 -6.46
N GLY A 195 -4.25 4.46 -7.21
CA GLY A 195 -4.68 5.80 -7.62
C GLY A 195 -5.36 6.61 -6.51
N LEU A 196 -5.65 6.02 -5.34
CA LEU A 196 -6.21 6.74 -4.18
C LEU A 196 -5.14 7.45 -3.36
N GLU A 197 -3.87 7.13 -3.58
CA GLU A 197 -2.77 7.77 -2.88
C GLU A 197 -2.79 9.30 -3.07
N GLY A 198 -2.81 10.03 -1.95
CA GLY A 198 -2.84 11.49 -1.95
C GLY A 198 -4.16 12.11 -2.43
N THR A 199 -5.23 11.32 -2.58
CA THR A 199 -6.55 11.85 -2.96
C THR A 199 -7.36 12.39 -1.80
N GLY A 200 -6.94 12.12 -0.56
CA GLY A 200 -7.70 12.45 0.65
C GLY A 200 -8.86 11.49 0.93
N VAL A 201 -8.88 10.31 0.30
CA VAL A 201 -9.92 9.31 0.49
C VAL A 201 -9.33 8.01 1.04
N ALA A 202 -9.76 7.65 2.25
CA ALA A 202 -9.54 6.32 2.80
C ALA A 202 -10.60 5.35 2.25
N LEU A 203 -10.21 4.10 2.01
CA LEU A 203 -11.08 3.02 1.58
C LEU A 203 -11.04 1.88 2.58
N PHE A 204 -12.19 1.59 3.18
CA PHE A 204 -12.43 0.39 3.97
C PHE A 204 -13.33 -0.55 3.16
N SER A 205 -12.88 -1.76 2.91
CA SER A 205 -13.65 -2.76 2.16
C SER A 205 -13.17 -4.14 2.55
N LYS A 206 -14.00 -5.17 2.36
CA LYS A 206 -13.63 -6.56 2.67
C LYS A 206 -13.18 -6.75 4.12
N ASN A 207 -13.81 -6.01 5.03
CA ASN A 207 -13.54 -6.00 6.47
C ASN A 207 -12.09 -5.61 6.83
N GLN A 208 -11.41 -4.85 5.97
CA GLN A 208 -10.07 -4.35 6.24
C GLN A 208 -9.85 -2.98 5.60
N TRP A 209 -8.80 -2.29 6.06
CA TRP A 209 -8.33 -1.07 5.40
C TRP A 209 -7.64 -1.45 4.10
N ILE A 210 -8.20 -1.01 2.98
CA ILE A 210 -7.62 -1.22 1.65
C ILE A 210 -6.70 -0.07 1.27
N SER A 211 -7.06 1.15 1.70
CA SER A 211 -6.26 2.35 1.54
C SER A 211 -6.53 3.27 2.72
N ARG A 212 -5.49 3.75 3.40
CA ARG A 212 -5.61 4.72 4.47
C ARG A 212 -4.30 5.47 4.64
N TYR A 213 -4.39 6.78 4.69
CA TYR A 213 -3.30 7.72 4.91
C TYR A 213 -3.63 8.67 6.05
N GLU A 214 -2.59 9.27 6.63
CA GLU A 214 -2.71 10.14 7.81
C GLU A 214 -3.64 11.34 7.57
N HIS A 215 -3.58 11.92 6.37
CA HIS A 215 -4.34 13.12 5.99
C HIS A 215 -5.56 12.81 5.11
N ASP A 216 -6.05 11.57 5.10
CA ASP A 216 -7.31 11.28 4.43
C ASP A 216 -8.44 12.07 5.11
N LEU A 217 -9.34 12.64 4.31
CA LEU A 217 -10.42 13.53 4.74
C LEU A 217 -11.74 12.76 4.92
N PHE A 218 -12.01 11.81 4.03
CA PHE A 218 -13.24 11.03 4.05
C PHE A 218 -12.93 9.54 3.95
N VAL A 219 -13.73 8.73 4.65
CA VAL A 219 -13.72 7.29 4.48
C VAL A 219 -14.85 6.91 3.54
N VAL A 220 -14.53 6.13 2.51
CA VAL A 220 -15.50 5.33 1.77
C VAL A 220 -15.45 3.92 2.33
N HIS A 221 -16.55 3.46 2.90
CA HIS A 221 -16.68 2.15 3.51
C HIS A 221 -17.66 1.32 2.68
N THR A 222 -17.24 0.14 2.23
CA THR A 222 -18.15 -0.83 1.61
C THR A 222 -18.39 -2.01 2.53
N GLY A 223 -19.62 -2.52 2.56
CA GLY A 223 -19.88 -3.78 3.24
C GLY A 223 -19.06 -4.92 2.63
N ALA A 224 -18.94 -6.02 3.37
CA ALA A 224 -18.19 -7.22 2.97
C ALA A 224 -18.54 -7.70 1.54
N ASP A 225 -19.83 -7.58 1.22
CA ASP A 225 -20.46 -8.06 0.02
C ASP A 225 -20.57 -7.00 -1.09
N ASP A 226 -20.09 -5.79 -0.82
CA ASP A 226 -20.25 -4.59 -1.64
C ASP A 226 -21.71 -4.29 -2.03
N VAL A 227 -22.69 -4.74 -1.26
CA VAL A 227 -24.12 -4.43 -1.47
C VAL A 227 -24.43 -3.00 -1.04
N ASP A 228 -23.69 -2.50 -0.06
CA ASP A 228 -23.84 -1.19 0.53
C ASP A 228 -22.51 -0.43 0.62
N VAL A 229 -22.64 0.89 0.66
CA VAL A 229 -21.54 1.85 0.74
C VAL A 229 -21.96 2.97 1.68
N TRP A 230 -21.06 3.39 2.56
CA TRP A 230 -21.25 4.62 3.34
C TRP A 230 -20.01 5.48 3.40
N ILE A 231 -20.24 6.77 3.59
CA ILE A 231 -19.24 7.81 3.54
C ILE A 231 -19.36 8.66 4.79
N TYR A 232 -18.23 8.90 5.44
CA TYR A 232 -18.14 9.70 6.67
C TYR A 232 -16.79 10.41 6.76
N PRO A 233 -16.71 11.55 7.48
CA PRO A 233 -15.47 12.27 7.68
C PRO A 233 -14.50 11.52 8.58
N THR A 234 -13.21 11.68 8.35
CA THR A 234 -12.14 11.18 9.23
C THR A 234 -11.93 12.13 10.41
N ASP A 235 -11.21 11.66 11.43
CA ASP A 235 -10.75 12.51 12.53
C ASP A 235 -9.86 13.66 12.04
N TYR A 236 -9.05 13.43 11.01
CA TYR A 236 -8.22 14.48 10.41
C TYR A 236 -9.08 15.61 9.83
N TYR A 237 -10.10 15.28 9.04
CA TYR A 237 -11.04 16.28 8.51
C TYR A 237 -11.73 17.06 9.64
N LYS A 238 -12.21 16.35 10.67
CA LYS A 238 -12.90 16.97 11.81
C LYS A 238 -11.99 17.95 12.55
N ASN A 239 -10.74 17.57 12.78
CA ASN A 239 -9.76 18.43 13.45
C ASN A 239 -9.36 19.64 12.59
N GLN A 240 -9.21 19.46 11.27
CA GLN A 240 -8.81 20.53 10.36
C GLN A 240 -9.92 21.57 10.18
N THR A 241 -11.17 21.12 10.09
CA THR A 241 -12.30 21.99 9.74
C THR A 241 -13.17 22.41 10.91
N GLY A 242 -13.12 21.66 12.03
CA GLY A 242 -14.06 21.79 13.15
C GLY A 242 -15.47 21.26 12.86
N MET A 243 -15.69 20.63 11.70
CA MET A 243 -16.99 20.08 11.30
C MET A 243 -17.07 18.59 11.61
N GLU A 244 -18.15 18.16 12.26
CA GLU A 244 -18.40 16.74 12.57
C GLU A 244 -19.05 15.97 11.42
N GLU A 245 -19.73 16.68 10.52
CA GLU A 245 -20.55 16.14 9.45
C GLU A 245 -19.92 16.35 8.08
N ILE A 246 -20.44 15.64 7.07
CA ILE A 246 -20.06 15.86 5.67
C ILE A 246 -20.54 17.25 5.21
N PRO A 247 -19.73 18.00 4.43
CA PRO A 247 -20.16 19.26 3.85
C PRO A 247 -21.45 19.14 3.04
N GLN A 248 -22.36 20.10 3.20
CA GLN A 248 -23.65 20.11 2.51
C GLN A 248 -23.53 19.98 0.98
N GLU A 249 -22.46 20.53 0.38
CA GLU A 249 -22.20 20.40 -1.05
C GLU A 249 -21.88 18.95 -1.47
N LEU A 250 -21.02 18.26 -0.70
CA LEU A 250 -20.71 16.86 -0.93
C LEU A 250 -21.94 15.99 -0.67
N GLU A 251 -22.69 16.27 0.40
CA GLU A 251 -23.96 15.59 0.69
C GLU A 251 -24.96 15.72 -0.46
N THR A 252 -25.14 16.93 -1.00
CA THR A 252 -26.05 17.18 -2.13
C THR A 252 -25.62 16.37 -3.36
N SER A 253 -24.31 16.33 -3.63
CA SER A 253 -23.75 15.60 -4.77
C SER A 253 -23.91 14.09 -4.63
N LEU A 254 -23.74 13.54 -3.44
CA LEU A 254 -23.94 12.12 -3.14
C LEU A 254 -25.43 11.74 -3.12
N THR A 255 -26.29 12.62 -2.60
CA THR A 255 -27.75 12.42 -2.61
C THR A 255 -28.28 12.33 -4.05
N ALA A 256 -27.74 13.12 -4.97
CA ALA A 256 -28.08 13.03 -6.39
C ALA A 256 -27.69 11.68 -7.04
N LEU A 257 -26.74 10.93 -6.44
CA LEU A 257 -26.42 9.56 -6.84
C LEU A 257 -27.33 8.51 -6.18
N GLY A 258 -28.11 8.89 -5.17
CA GLY A 258 -29.04 8.01 -4.45
C GLY A 258 -28.64 7.69 -3.01
N PHE A 259 -27.60 8.34 -2.46
CA PHE A 259 -27.28 8.24 -1.04
C PHE A 259 -28.35 8.93 -0.19
N GLY A 260 -28.52 8.46 1.04
CA GLY A 260 -29.30 9.13 2.07
C GLY A 260 -28.61 8.99 3.42
N TYR A 261 -28.85 9.93 4.33
CA TYR A 261 -28.30 9.83 5.68
C TYR A 261 -28.92 8.67 6.45
N SER A 262 -28.09 7.88 7.13
CA SER A 262 -28.50 6.77 7.98
C SER A 262 -28.09 7.06 9.42
N GLU A 263 -29.08 7.24 10.30
CA GLU A 263 -28.85 7.42 11.75
C GLU A 263 -28.15 6.22 12.39
N GLU A 264 -28.41 5.00 11.89
CA GLU A 264 -27.77 3.78 12.40
C GLU A 264 -26.26 3.77 12.13
N LYS A 265 -25.84 4.28 10.97
CA LYS A 265 -24.45 4.31 10.55
C LYS A 265 -23.75 5.63 10.87
N ASP A 266 -24.52 6.65 11.26
CA ASP A 266 -24.07 8.04 11.39
C ASP A 266 -23.27 8.50 10.16
N ALA A 267 -23.83 8.23 8.97
CA ALA A 267 -23.12 8.41 7.70
C ALA A 267 -24.08 8.57 6.52
N LEU A 268 -23.57 9.11 5.41
CA LEU A 268 -24.27 9.02 4.13
C LEU A 268 -24.15 7.60 3.60
N TYR A 269 -25.28 6.97 3.36
CA TYR A 269 -25.39 5.54 3.09
C TYR A 269 -26.16 5.28 1.79
N TYR A 270 -25.72 4.26 1.07
CA TYR A 270 -26.40 3.71 -0.09
C TYR A 270 -26.39 2.18 0.02
N ALA A 271 -27.53 1.56 -0.27
CA ALA A 271 -27.61 0.13 -0.52
C ALA A 271 -28.25 -0.10 -1.88
N ASN A 272 -27.72 -1.08 -2.62
CA ASN A 272 -28.35 -1.49 -3.87
C ASN A 272 -29.78 -2.02 -3.57
N PRO A 273 -30.84 -1.43 -4.13
CA PRO A 273 -32.22 -1.82 -3.83
C PRO A 273 -32.55 -3.27 -4.19
N LYS A 274 -31.74 -3.91 -5.04
CA LYS A 274 -31.89 -5.32 -5.42
C LYS A 274 -31.19 -6.29 -4.48
N GLY A 275 -30.40 -5.80 -3.51
CA GLY A 275 -29.54 -6.63 -2.68
C GLY A 275 -28.34 -7.23 -3.43
N GLU A 276 -28.06 -6.74 -4.64
CA GLU A 276 -26.91 -7.15 -5.45
C GLU A 276 -25.69 -6.27 -5.13
N SER A 277 -24.48 -6.73 -5.43
CA SER A 277 -23.28 -5.88 -5.36
C SER A 277 -23.51 -4.57 -6.14
N VAL A 278 -23.06 -3.46 -5.56
CA VAL A 278 -23.05 -2.16 -6.21
C VAL A 278 -22.25 -2.25 -7.52
N PRO A 279 -22.82 -1.81 -8.66
CA PRO A 279 -22.13 -1.84 -9.94
C PRO A 279 -20.85 -1.00 -9.97
N ASP A 280 -19.84 -1.44 -10.71
CA ASP A 280 -18.54 -0.75 -10.78
C ASP A 280 -18.64 0.69 -11.29
N ASN A 281 -19.57 0.97 -12.21
CA ASN A 281 -19.80 2.34 -12.69
C ASN A 281 -20.37 3.26 -11.60
N PHE A 282 -21.14 2.72 -10.66
CA PHE A 282 -21.65 3.45 -9.50
C PHE A 282 -20.53 3.67 -8.49
N LYS A 283 -19.72 2.64 -8.20
CA LYS A 283 -18.52 2.76 -7.34
C LYS A 283 -17.59 3.85 -7.89
N GLY A 284 -17.31 3.83 -9.19
CA GLY A 284 -16.49 4.83 -9.87
C GLY A 284 -17.04 6.26 -9.78
N LYS A 285 -18.36 6.44 -9.97
CA LYS A 285 -19.02 7.74 -9.78
C LYS A 285 -18.93 8.23 -8.34
N THR A 286 -19.17 7.34 -7.37
CA THR A 286 -19.09 7.66 -5.94
C THR A 286 -17.70 8.17 -5.57
N MET A 287 -16.66 7.41 -5.92
CA MET A 287 -15.27 7.81 -5.68
C MET A 287 -14.93 9.12 -6.40
N GLY A 288 -15.34 9.25 -7.66
CA GLY A 288 -15.11 10.46 -8.45
C GLY A 288 -15.77 11.70 -7.87
N THR A 289 -16.97 11.58 -7.29
CA THR A 289 -17.66 12.67 -6.60
C THR A 289 -16.91 13.13 -5.36
N VAL A 290 -16.48 12.20 -4.50
CA VAL A 290 -15.72 12.54 -3.28
C VAL A 290 -14.38 13.17 -3.63
N ILE A 291 -13.61 12.54 -4.52
CA ILE A 291 -12.29 13.06 -4.95
C ILE A 291 -12.46 14.42 -5.66
N GLY A 292 -13.50 14.58 -6.47
CA GLY A 292 -13.82 15.84 -7.14
C GLY A 292 -14.08 16.96 -6.14
N PHE A 293 -14.87 16.69 -5.11
CA PHE A 293 -15.15 17.63 -4.03
C PHE A 293 -13.87 18.05 -3.30
N ILE A 294 -13.02 17.08 -2.92
CA ILE A 294 -11.74 17.37 -2.26
C ILE A 294 -10.88 18.30 -3.12
N LYS A 295 -10.73 17.98 -4.41
CA LYS A 295 -9.91 18.77 -5.32
C LYS A 295 -10.42 20.20 -5.55
N MET A 296 -11.74 20.40 -5.51
CA MET A 296 -12.33 21.74 -5.66
C MET A 296 -12.10 22.61 -4.42
N ASN A 297 -11.90 22.00 -3.25
CA ASN A 297 -11.77 22.67 -1.96
C ASN A 297 -10.39 22.45 -1.32
N ASP A 298 -9.36 22.14 -2.11
CA ASP A 298 -8.01 21.80 -1.62
C ASP A 298 -7.41 22.88 -0.71
N GLU A 299 -7.71 24.16 -0.98
CA GLU A 299 -7.25 25.27 -0.12
C GLU A 299 -7.88 25.27 1.27
N ASP A 300 -9.07 24.71 1.44
CA ASP A 300 -9.76 24.63 2.73
C ASP A 300 -9.23 23.48 3.61
N PHE A 301 -8.42 22.59 3.05
CA PHE A 301 -7.90 21.39 3.73
C PHE A 301 -6.39 21.42 3.98
N ARG A 302 -5.69 22.48 3.55
CA ARG A 302 -4.29 22.77 3.86
C ARG A 302 -4.12 23.56 5.16
#